data_AF-A0A4Q3DLF2-F1
#
_entry.id   AF-A0A4Q3DLF2-F1
#
_cell.length_a   1.000
_cell.length_b   1.000
_cell.length_c   1.000
_cell.angle_alpha   90.00
_cell.angle_beta   90.00
_cell.angle_gamma   90.00
#
_symmetry.space_group_name_H-M   'P 1'
#
loop_
_entity.id
_entity.type
_entity.pdbx_description
1 polymer ?
#
loop_
_entity_poly.entity_id
_entity_poly.type
_entity_poly.pdbx_seq_one_letter_code
_entity_poly.pdbx_strand_id
1 'polypeptide(L)'
;MALNYVWVAFFIIAFIIALFKLIFLGDTEIFKLLVDGIFDSTKSSVMDIALPLIGNMAFWLGIMKIGESAGAINFLSRIVAPFFHRLFPEIPKNHPANGAMMMNFSANLLGLDNAATPLGLKAMESLHELNPEKDTASNAEIMFLVLHASGLTILPISIIAQRAIMGAHDPTDIFIPC
;
A
#
# COMPACT_ATOMS: atom_id res chain seq x y z
N MET A 1 -11.59 -15.79 2.20
CA MET A 1 -11.86 -17.20 1.84
C MET A 1 -11.44 -17.52 0.40
N ALA A 2 -11.80 -16.70 -0.61
CA ALA A 2 -11.38 -16.89 -2.01
C ALA A 2 -9.85 -16.99 -2.23
N LEU A 3 -9.06 -16.17 -1.54
CA LEU A 3 -7.60 -16.12 -1.72
C LEU A 3 -6.91 -17.46 -1.39
N ASN A 4 -7.38 -18.17 -0.36
CA ASN A 4 -6.83 -19.46 0.02
C ASN A 4 -7.04 -20.51 -1.08
N TYR A 5 -8.19 -20.49 -1.75
CA TYR A 5 -8.47 -21.39 -2.87
C TYR A 5 -7.56 -21.10 -4.06
N VAL A 6 -7.32 -19.82 -4.37
CA VAL A 6 -6.41 -19.42 -5.45
C VAL A 6 -4.98 -19.88 -5.16
N TRP A 7 -4.51 -19.68 -3.92
CA TRP A 7 -3.19 -20.11 -3.50
C TRP A 7 -3.03 -21.62 -3.65
N VAL A 8 -3.93 -22.41 -3.05
CA VAL A 8 -3.90 -23.87 -3.13
C VAL A 8 -3.98 -24.36 -4.58
N ALA A 9 -4.78 -23.71 -5.43
CA ALA A 9 -4.87 -24.05 -6.84
C ALA A 9 -3.52 -23.90 -7.57
N PHE A 10 -2.74 -22.85 -7.30
CA PHE A 10 -1.42 -22.68 -7.90
C PHE A 10 -0.47 -23.84 -7.58
N PHE A 11 -0.41 -24.30 -6.32
CA PHE A 11 0.44 -25.43 -5.93
C PHE A 11 -0.03 -26.74 -6.56
N ILE A 12 -1.34 -27.00 -6.56
CA ILE A 12 -1.90 -28.22 -7.14
C ILE A 12 -1.64 -28.26 -8.66
N ILE A 13 -1.88 -27.16 -9.36
CA ILE A 13 -1.64 -27.07 -10.81
C ILE A 13 -0.15 -27.27 -11.12
N ALA A 14 0.76 -26.60 -10.39
CA ALA A 14 2.19 -26.77 -10.57
C ALA A 14 2.64 -28.21 -10.33
N PHE A 15 2.09 -28.87 -9.30
CA PHE A 15 2.39 -30.27 -8.99
C PHE A 15 1.87 -31.24 -10.06
N ILE A 16 0.65 -31.03 -10.58
CA ILE A 16 0.09 -31.84 -11.68
C ILE A 16 0.96 -31.70 -12.94
N ILE A 17 1.38 -30.47 -13.28
CA ILE A 17 2.26 -30.22 -14.43
C ILE A 17 3.61 -30.92 -14.24
N ALA A 18 4.19 -30.88 -13.03
CA ALA A 18 5.45 -31.56 -12.73
C ALA A 18 5.32 -33.08 -12.85
N LEU A 19 4.23 -33.67 -12.35
CA LEU A 19 3.94 -35.09 -12.52
C LEU A 19 3.76 -35.47 -13.99
N PHE A 20 3.05 -34.66 -14.76
CA PHE A 20 2.87 -34.89 -16.19
C PHE A 20 4.22 -34.88 -16.92
N LYS A 21 5.08 -33.89 -16.64
CA LYS A 21 6.44 -33.81 -17.20
C LYS A 21 7.34 -34.98 -16.77
N LEU A 22 7.24 -35.41 -15.52
CA LEU A 22 8.00 -36.57 -15.04
C LEU A 22 7.57 -37.86 -15.75
N ILE A 23 6.27 -38.11 -15.84
CA ILE A 23 5.72 -39.40 -16.32
C ILE A 23 5.69 -39.49 -17.85
N PHE A 24 5.30 -38.42 -18.55
CA PHE A 24 5.10 -38.45 -20.00
C PHE A 24 6.29 -37.91 -20.81
N LEU A 25 7.06 -36.97 -20.24
CA LEU A 25 8.23 -36.37 -20.90
C LEU A 25 9.56 -36.91 -20.35
N GLY A 26 9.54 -37.70 -19.26
CA GLY A 26 10.74 -38.31 -18.66
C GLY A 26 11.67 -37.30 -17.98
N ASP A 27 11.19 -36.10 -17.66
CA ASP A 27 12.00 -35.03 -17.08
C ASP A 27 12.20 -35.28 -15.57
N THR A 28 13.32 -35.91 -15.21
CA THR A 28 13.66 -36.21 -13.81
C THR A 28 14.14 -34.99 -13.03
N GLU A 29 14.44 -33.89 -13.69
CA GLU A 29 14.94 -32.67 -13.05
C GLU A 29 13.82 -31.69 -12.71
N ILE A 30 12.60 -31.92 -13.19
CA ILE A 30 11.47 -30.98 -13.02
C ILE A 30 11.20 -30.59 -11.56
N PHE A 31 11.33 -31.53 -10.62
CA PHE A 31 11.13 -31.24 -9.20
C PHE A 31 12.28 -30.43 -8.60
N LYS A 32 13.52 -30.67 -9.06
CA LYS A 32 14.68 -29.86 -8.68
C LYS A 32 14.52 -28.44 -9.23
N LEU A 33 14.14 -28.28 -10.49
CA LEU A 33 13.88 -27.00 -11.13
C LEU A 33 12.80 -26.19 -10.39
N LEU A 34 11.73 -26.85 -9.92
CA LEU A 34 10.70 -26.20 -9.11
C LEU A 34 11.25 -25.67 -7.78
N VAL A 35 12.05 -26.48 -7.07
CA VAL A 35 12.65 -26.09 -5.79
C VAL A 35 13.66 -24.96 -5.99
N ASP A 36 14.54 -25.08 -6.99
CA ASP A 36 15.53 -24.06 -7.33
C ASP A 36 14.83 -22.75 -7.71
N GLY A 37 13.77 -22.80 -8.52
CA GLY A 37 12.95 -21.63 -8.88
C GLY A 37 12.31 -20.93 -7.68
N ILE A 38 11.88 -21.67 -6.65
CA ILE A 38 11.37 -21.09 -5.40
C ILE A 38 12.50 -20.34 -4.66
N PHE A 39 13.69 -20.94 -4.55
CA PHE A 39 14.83 -20.30 -3.90
C PHE A 39 15.33 -19.08 -4.66
N ASP A 40 15.42 -19.14 -5.98
CA ASP A 40 15.82 -18.03 -6.83
C ASP A 40 14.82 -16.87 -6.74
N SER A 41 13.51 -17.17 -6.79
CA SER A 41 12.46 -16.16 -6.61
C SER A 41 12.53 -15.53 -5.22
N THR A 42 12.78 -16.33 -4.17
CA THR A 42 12.96 -15.82 -2.81
C THR A 42 14.18 -14.91 -2.71
N LYS A 43 15.32 -15.34 -3.28
CA LYS A 43 16.56 -14.56 -3.28
C LYS A 43 16.36 -13.23 -3.99
N SER A 44 15.76 -13.21 -5.17
CA SER A 44 15.52 -11.97 -5.90
C SER A 44 14.54 -11.06 -5.15
N SER A 45 13.45 -11.62 -4.63
CA SER A 45 12.46 -10.87 -3.85
C SER A 45 13.09 -10.21 -2.61
N VAL A 46 14.00 -10.88 -1.92
CA VAL A 46 14.63 -10.35 -0.71
C VAL A 46 15.79 -9.42 -1.03
N MET A 47 16.74 -9.87 -1.85
CA MET A 47 18.00 -9.18 -2.08
C MET A 47 17.85 -8.01 -3.05
N ASP A 48 17.07 -8.19 -4.11
CA ASP A 48 16.98 -7.19 -5.18
C ASP A 48 15.84 -6.20 -4.93
N ILE A 49 14.79 -6.62 -4.21
CA ILE A 49 13.60 -5.81 -3.99
C ILE A 49 13.47 -5.37 -2.53
N ALA A 50 13.30 -6.32 -1.59
CA ALA A 50 12.92 -5.97 -0.22
C ALA A 50 13.99 -5.15 0.51
N LEU A 51 15.28 -5.54 0.44
CA LEU A 51 16.35 -4.83 1.13
C LEU A 51 16.57 -3.40 0.61
N PRO A 52 16.69 -3.15 -0.72
CA PRO A 52 16.76 -1.79 -1.26
C PRO A 52 15.52 -0.96 -0.91
N LEU A 53 14.34 -1.57 -0.99
CA LEU A 53 13.08 -0.90 -0.66
C LEU A 53 13.06 -0.48 0.82
N ILE A 54 13.49 -1.33 1.75
CA ILE A 54 13.60 -1.00 3.18
C ILE A 54 14.55 0.17 3.40
N GLY A 55 15.74 0.14 2.78
CA GLY A 55 16.73 1.21 2.94
C GLY A 55 16.21 2.56 2.46
N ASN A 56 15.62 2.59 1.27
CA ASN A 56 15.06 3.81 0.71
C ASN A 56 13.83 4.29 1.52
N MET A 57 12.94 3.38 1.90
CA MET A 57 11.78 3.73 2.74
C MET A 57 12.23 4.27 4.10
N ALA A 58 13.22 3.67 4.76
CA ALA A 58 13.72 4.14 6.04
C ALA A 58 14.27 5.58 5.94
N PHE A 59 14.98 5.90 4.86
CA PHE A 59 15.47 7.25 4.59
C PHE A 59 14.32 8.26 4.43
N TRP A 60 13.38 7.99 3.53
CA TRP A 60 12.26 8.91 3.26
C TRP A 60 11.30 9.04 4.43
N LEU A 61 10.98 7.94 5.11
CA LEU A 61 10.18 7.96 6.34
C LEU A 61 10.90 8.73 7.46
N GLY A 62 12.23 8.65 7.54
CA GLY A 62 13.04 9.44 8.46
C GLY A 62 12.92 10.94 8.21
N ILE A 63 13.12 11.40 6.97
CA ILE A 63 12.91 12.81 6.57
C ILE A 63 11.49 13.27 6.91
N MET A 64 10.51 12.41 6.67
CA MET A 64 9.12 12.74 6.88
C MET A 64 8.73 12.80 8.35
N LYS A 65 9.31 11.94 9.20
CA LYS A 65 9.16 12.03 10.65
C LYS A 65 9.72 13.35 11.21
N ILE A 66 10.79 13.86 10.60
CA ILE A 66 11.32 15.19 10.91
C ILE A 66 10.30 16.26 10.48
N GLY A 67 9.73 16.16 9.27
CA GLY A 67 8.69 17.07 8.78
C GLY A 67 7.42 17.08 9.64
N GLU A 68 6.98 15.91 10.11
CA GLU A 68 5.88 15.76 11.07
C GLU A 68 6.19 16.48 12.38
N SER A 69 7.37 16.20 12.96
CA SER A 69 7.82 16.81 14.21
C SER A 69 7.99 18.33 14.09
N ALA A 70 8.34 18.81 12.90
CA ALA A 70 8.42 20.23 12.57
C ALA A 70 7.03 20.88 12.32
N GLY A 71 5.95 20.11 12.34
CA GLY A 71 4.58 20.59 12.20
C GLY A 71 4.07 20.73 10.76
N ALA A 72 4.79 20.23 9.76
CA ALA A 72 4.37 20.30 8.35
C ALA A 72 3.04 19.56 8.12
N ILE A 73 2.84 18.42 8.78
CA ILE A 73 1.58 17.65 8.70
C ILE A 73 0.41 18.43 9.31
N ASN A 74 0.63 19.12 10.44
CA ASN A 74 -0.39 19.95 11.07
C ASN A 74 -0.75 21.17 10.20
N PHE A 75 0.24 21.75 9.50
CA PHE A 75 0.02 22.83 8.55
C PHE A 75 -0.79 22.36 7.34
N LEU A 76 -0.41 21.24 6.71
CA LEU A 76 -1.14 20.66 5.59
C LEU A 76 -2.57 20.27 5.98
N SER A 77 -2.73 19.68 7.16
CA SER A 77 -4.04 19.34 7.73
C SER A 77 -4.95 20.56 7.80
N ARG A 78 -4.44 21.74 8.21
CA ARG A 78 -5.25 22.98 8.24
C ARG A 78 -5.66 23.46 6.84
N ILE A 79 -4.80 23.29 5.84
CA ILE A 79 -5.10 23.64 4.44
C ILE A 79 -6.20 22.73 3.87
N VAL A 80 -6.13 21.45 4.20
CA VAL A 80 -7.03 20.41 3.66
C VAL A 80 -8.35 20.31 4.46
N ALA A 81 -8.38 20.77 5.71
CA ALA A 81 -9.56 20.80 6.59
C ALA A 81 -10.87 21.33 5.94
N PRO A 82 -10.88 22.48 5.23
CA PRO A 82 -12.11 23.00 4.61
C PRO A 82 -12.66 22.10 3.50
N PHE A 83 -11.78 21.42 2.76
CA PHE A 83 -12.17 20.45 1.74
C PHE A 83 -12.81 19.20 2.36
N PHE A 84 -12.21 18.69 3.45
CA PHE A 84 -12.72 17.52 4.16
C PHE A 84 -14.08 17.76 4.83
N HIS A 85 -14.29 18.93 5.43
CA HIS A 85 -15.60 19.29 5.99
C HIS A 85 -16.72 19.29 4.96
N ARG A 86 -16.41 19.53 3.68
CA ARG A 86 -17.38 19.51 2.59
C ARG A 86 -17.63 18.10 2.06
N LEU A 87 -16.60 17.26 2.03
CA LEU A 87 -16.69 15.86 1.59
C LEU A 87 -17.34 14.94 2.62
N PHE A 88 -17.15 15.23 3.91
CA PHE A 88 -17.65 14.43 5.02
C PHE A 88 -18.64 15.20 5.89
N PRO A 89 -19.81 15.60 5.34
CA PRO A 89 -20.78 16.42 6.06
C PRO A 89 -21.43 15.70 7.25
N GLU A 90 -21.44 14.36 7.24
CA GLU A 90 -22.05 13.51 8.28
C GLU A 90 -21.18 13.40 9.55
N ILE A 91 -19.94 13.90 9.53
CA ILE A 91 -19.01 13.77 10.65
C ILE A 91 -19.09 15.03 11.54
N PRO A 92 -19.28 14.88 12.87
CA PRO A 92 -19.28 16.01 13.79
C PRO A 92 -17.96 16.78 13.76
N LYS A 93 -18.02 18.12 13.79
CA LYS A 93 -16.86 19.02 13.61
C LYS A 93 -15.69 18.82 14.58
N ASN A 94 -15.90 18.12 15.71
CA ASN A 94 -14.88 17.83 16.72
C ASN A 94 -14.70 16.32 16.98
N HIS A 95 -15.17 15.44 16.09
CA HIS A 95 -15.01 14.00 16.28
C HIS A 95 -13.54 13.58 16.08
N PRO A 96 -12.98 12.67 16.89
CA PRO A 96 -11.62 12.13 16.72
C PRO A 96 -11.36 11.56 15.32
N ALA A 97 -12.40 11.06 14.64
CA ALA A 97 -12.33 10.59 13.26
C ALA A 97 -11.71 11.63 12.31
N ASN A 98 -12.00 12.93 12.51
CA ASN A 98 -11.44 13.99 11.67
C ASN A 98 -9.91 14.02 11.74
N GLY A 99 -9.34 13.94 12.94
CA GLY A 99 -7.89 13.96 13.13
C GLY A 99 -7.21 12.76 12.49
N ALA A 100 -7.74 11.56 12.72
CA ALA A 100 -7.19 10.32 12.17
C ALA A 100 -7.26 10.29 10.63
N MET A 101 -8.40 10.67 10.04
CA MET A 101 -8.55 10.78 8.59
C MET A 101 -7.59 11.82 8.00
N MET A 102 -7.52 13.02 8.59
CA MET A 102 -6.67 14.09 8.07
C MET A 102 -5.19 13.71 8.11
N MET A 103 -4.74 13.05 9.17
CA MET A 103 -3.39 12.51 9.27
C MET A 103 -3.13 11.43 8.23
N ASN A 104 -4.05 10.48 8.06
CA ASN A 104 -3.94 9.42 7.06
C ASN A 104 -3.87 9.98 5.63
N PHE A 105 -4.77 10.91 5.25
CA PHE A 105 -4.75 11.53 3.93
C PHE A 105 -3.51 12.38 3.70
N SER A 106 -3.09 13.15 4.71
CA SER A 106 -1.85 13.93 4.62
C SER A 106 -0.64 13.02 4.42
N ALA A 107 -0.60 11.88 5.11
CA ALA A 107 0.44 10.87 4.94
C ALA A 107 0.43 10.27 3.53
N ASN A 108 -0.74 9.87 3.00
CA ASN A 108 -0.86 9.32 1.66
C ASN A 108 -0.55 10.36 0.55
N LEU A 109 -0.97 11.62 0.71
CA LEU A 109 -0.61 12.71 -0.21
C LEU A 109 0.90 12.93 -0.28
N LEU A 110 1.61 12.74 0.83
CA LEU A 110 3.07 12.89 0.89
C LEU A 110 3.82 11.58 0.52
N GLY A 111 3.12 10.54 0.08
CA GLY A 111 3.71 9.26 -0.33
C GLY A 111 4.16 8.37 0.84
N LEU A 112 3.55 8.53 2.02
CA LEU A 112 3.85 7.78 3.25
C LEU A 112 2.89 6.63 3.49
N ASP A 113 2.70 5.78 2.49
CA ASP A 113 1.67 4.73 2.48
C ASP A 113 1.78 3.77 3.68
N ASN A 114 3.02 3.51 4.12
CA ASN A 114 3.30 2.64 5.27
C ASN A 114 2.87 3.25 6.62
N ALA A 115 2.93 4.58 6.76
CA ALA A 115 2.40 5.29 7.93
C ALA A 115 0.90 5.54 7.80
N ALA A 116 0.41 5.73 6.57
CA ALA A 116 -0.99 5.96 6.28
C ALA A 116 -1.87 4.75 6.62
N THR A 117 -1.41 3.52 6.40
CA THR A 117 -2.21 2.30 6.62
C THR A 117 -2.75 2.13 8.06
N PRO A 118 -1.92 2.16 9.13
CA PRO A 118 -2.44 2.06 10.50
C PRO A 118 -3.32 3.25 10.89
N LEU A 119 -3.01 4.45 10.39
CA LEU A 119 -3.86 5.64 10.59
C LEU A 119 -5.21 5.50 9.89
N GLY A 120 -5.23 4.88 8.71
CA GLY A 120 -6.42 4.64 7.92
C GLY A 120 -7.34 3.61 8.55
N LEU A 121 -6.79 2.54 9.13
CA LEU A 121 -7.58 1.58 9.91
C LEU A 121 -8.22 2.25 11.14
N LYS A 122 -7.46 3.06 11.87
CA LYS A 122 -8.00 3.82 13.01
C LYS A 122 -9.08 4.82 12.59
N ALA A 123 -8.87 5.49 11.45
CA ALA A 123 -9.86 6.39 10.88
C ALA A 123 -11.14 5.63 10.50
N MET A 124 -11.01 4.48 9.84
CA MET A 124 -12.14 3.62 9.48
C MET A 124 -12.89 3.13 10.71
N GLU A 125 -12.19 2.69 11.75
CA GLU A 125 -12.80 2.30 13.03
C GLU A 125 -13.60 3.46 13.66
N SER A 126 -13.04 4.67 13.67
CA SER A 126 -13.73 5.86 14.18
C SER A 126 -14.92 6.29 13.31
N LEU A 127 -14.89 6.05 12.01
CA LEU A 127 -16.05 6.25 11.12
C LEU A 127 -17.12 5.20 11.38
N HIS A 128 -16.69 3.96 11.59
CA HIS A 128 -17.57 2.84 11.88
C HIS A 128 -18.29 3.01 13.21
N GLU A 129 -17.66 3.62 14.22
CA GLU A 129 -18.31 3.98 15.50
C GLU A 129 -19.53 4.87 15.28
N LEU A 130 -19.44 5.85 14.37
CA LEU A 130 -20.51 6.77 14.02
C LEU A 130 -21.59 6.13 13.14
N ASN A 131 -21.30 5.00 12.53
CA ASN A 131 -22.23 4.31 11.64
C ASN A 131 -23.39 3.68 12.45
N PRO A 132 -24.66 4.05 12.18
CA PRO A 132 -25.81 3.44 12.86
C PRO A 132 -26.05 1.98 12.44
N GLU A 133 -25.61 1.56 11.25
CA GLU A 133 -25.77 0.20 10.72
C GLU A 133 -24.42 -0.51 10.64
N LYS A 134 -24.09 -1.37 11.62
CA LYS A 134 -22.76 -2.00 11.71
C LYS A 134 -22.46 -3.03 10.60
N ASP A 135 -23.48 -3.57 9.95
CA ASP A 135 -23.31 -4.55 8.87
C ASP A 135 -23.22 -3.90 7.47
N THR A 136 -23.44 -2.59 7.35
CA THR A 136 -23.47 -1.86 6.08
C THR A 136 -22.48 -0.69 6.13
N ALA A 137 -21.64 -0.50 5.12
CA ALA A 137 -20.75 0.66 5.09
C ALA A 137 -21.55 1.99 4.94
N SER A 138 -21.24 2.96 5.78
CA SER A 138 -21.80 4.32 5.72
C SER A 138 -21.22 5.13 4.55
N ASN A 139 -21.88 6.24 4.19
CA ASN A 139 -21.41 7.14 3.13
C ASN A 139 -20.00 7.67 3.41
N ALA A 140 -19.69 7.96 4.68
CA ALA A 140 -18.37 8.43 5.09
C ALA A 140 -17.30 7.34 4.90
N GLU A 141 -17.57 6.09 5.29
CA GLU A 141 -16.63 4.98 5.08
C GLU A 141 -16.41 4.70 3.59
N ILE A 142 -17.48 4.72 2.78
CA ILE A 142 -17.40 4.55 1.33
C ILE A 142 -16.59 5.70 0.71
N MET A 143 -16.87 6.95 1.06
CA MET A 143 -16.15 8.11 0.55
C MET A 143 -14.66 8.05 0.91
N PHE A 144 -14.34 7.71 2.15
CA PHE A 144 -12.96 7.55 2.62
C PHE A 144 -12.20 6.52 1.77
N LEU A 145 -12.83 5.39 1.47
CA LEU A 145 -12.25 4.31 0.67
C LEU A 145 -12.13 4.68 -0.82
N VAL A 146 -13.14 5.34 -1.40
CA VAL A 146 -13.11 5.83 -2.79
C VAL A 146 -11.96 6.82 -3.01
N LEU A 147 -11.76 7.74 -2.07
CA LEU A 147 -10.67 8.70 -2.14
C LEU A 147 -9.30 8.01 -2.06
N HIS A 148 -9.12 6.95 -1.26
CA HIS A 148 -7.89 6.16 -1.26
C HIS A 148 -7.70 5.41 -2.58
N ALA A 149 -8.77 4.82 -3.13
CA ALA A 149 -8.72 4.12 -4.40
C ALA A 149 -8.37 5.05 -5.58
N SER A 150 -8.66 6.36 -5.46
CA SER A 150 -8.28 7.36 -6.47
C SER A 150 -6.77 7.60 -6.57
N GLY A 151 -5.98 7.16 -5.59
CA GLY A 151 -4.52 7.21 -5.63
C GLY A 151 -3.95 8.64 -5.65
N LEU A 152 -4.62 9.59 -4.99
CA LEU A 152 -4.18 10.98 -4.96
C LEU A 152 -2.89 11.11 -4.13
N THR A 153 -1.75 11.15 -4.81
CA THR A 153 -0.42 11.33 -4.22
C THR A 153 0.25 12.56 -4.84
N ILE A 154 0.73 13.48 -3.99
CA ILE A 154 1.48 14.66 -4.42
C ILE A 154 2.94 14.28 -4.65
N LEU A 155 3.54 13.53 -3.72
CA LEU A 155 4.95 13.10 -3.80
C LEU A 155 5.02 11.58 -4.04
N PRO A 156 5.29 11.09 -5.26
CA PRO A 156 5.26 9.67 -5.60
C PRO A 156 6.56 8.95 -5.17
N ILE A 157 6.97 9.10 -3.91
CA ILE A 157 8.25 8.62 -3.38
C ILE A 157 8.42 7.11 -3.55
N SER A 158 7.36 6.34 -3.27
CA SER A 158 7.35 4.87 -3.40
C SER A 158 7.55 4.43 -4.86
N ILE A 159 6.94 5.13 -5.81
CA ILE A 159 7.11 4.85 -7.24
C ILE A 159 8.51 5.25 -7.72
N ILE A 160 9.02 6.41 -7.31
CA ILE A 160 10.41 6.84 -7.60
C ILE A 160 11.41 5.79 -7.09
N ALA A 161 11.20 5.29 -5.86
CA ALA A 161 12.01 4.24 -5.26
C ALA A 161 12.03 2.97 -6.11
N GLN A 162 10.85 2.51 -6.50
CA GLN A 162 10.69 1.30 -7.28
C GLN A 162 11.29 1.45 -8.68
N ARG A 163 11.12 2.61 -9.31
CA ARG A 163 11.77 2.95 -10.59
C ARG A 163 13.30 2.92 -10.48
N ALA A 164 13.87 3.45 -9.40
CA ALA A 164 15.31 3.40 -9.16
C ALA A 164 15.81 1.95 -9.00
N ILE A 165 15.09 1.11 -8.24
CA ILE A 165 15.41 -0.31 -8.06
C ILE A 165 15.36 -1.06 -9.39
N MET A 166 14.37 -0.76 -10.24
CA MET A 166 14.19 -1.40 -11.54
C MET A 166 15.10 -0.82 -12.65
N GLY A 167 16.00 0.12 -12.33
CA GLY A 167 16.99 0.66 -13.26
C GLY A 167 16.45 1.71 -14.24
N ALA A 168 15.41 2.47 -13.88
CA ALA A 168 14.94 3.59 -14.69
C ALA A 168 16.07 4.64 -14.89
N HIS A 169 16.23 5.13 -16.11
CA HIS A 169 17.24 6.13 -16.47
C HIS A 169 17.08 7.44 -15.66
N ASP A 170 15.83 7.91 -15.54
CA ASP A 170 15.44 8.96 -14.61
C ASP A 170 14.26 8.44 -13.77
N PRO A 171 14.49 8.11 -12.48
CA PRO A 171 13.42 7.69 -11.59
C PRO A 171 12.43 8.81 -11.24
N THR A 172 12.80 10.08 -11.44
CA THR A 172 12.06 11.27 -10.99
C THR A 172 11.25 11.97 -12.08
N ASP A 173 11.40 11.56 -13.34
CA ASP A 173 10.67 12.06 -14.50
C ASP A 173 9.13 11.99 -14.38
N ILE A 174 8.60 11.13 -13.50
CA ILE A 174 7.18 11.01 -13.19
C ILE A 174 6.64 12.09 -12.25
N PHE A 175 7.51 12.87 -11.59
CA PHE A 175 7.08 13.81 -10.56
C PHE A 175 6.56 15.12 -11.15
N ILE A 176 7.20 15.63 -12.21
CA ILE A 176 6.80 16.85 -12.90
C ILE A 176 6.88 16.57 -14.40
N PRO A 177 5.78 16.73 -15.17
CA PRO A 177 5.84 16.61 -16.62
C PRO A 177 6.87 17.60 -17.16
N CYS A 178 7.81 17.10 -17.94
CA CYS A 178 8.80 17.91 -18.66
C CYS A 178 8.18 18.70 -19.82
#